data_AF-M8BVL2-F1
#
_entry.id   AF-M8BVL2-F1
#
_cell.length_a   1.000
_cell.length_b   1.000
_cell.length_c   1.000
_cell.angle_alpha   90.00
_cell.angle_beta   90.00
_cell.angle_gamma   90.00
#
_symmetry.space_group_name_H-M   'P 1'
#
loop_
_entity.id
_entity.type
_entity.pdbx_description
1 polymer ?
#
loop_
_entity_poly.entity_id
_entity_poly.type
_entity_poly.pdbx_seq_one_letter_code
_entity_poly.pdbx_strand_id
1 'polypeptide(L)'
;MAYFFFTRDILAGRPITVYESSGGGTHQTTISRDFTYIDDIVKGCIGALDTAGRSTGSGGKKRGPAPFRTYNLGNTSPVPVTQLVDLLEKMLKVKAVRRVVKMPRNGDVPYTHANISLAQRELGYRPSTDLQTGLKKFVRWYLEYYNPELAVKQKQHGSSNGKGSRGRNGSTSSAR
;
A
#
# COMPACT_ATOMS: atom_id res chain seq x y z
N MET A 1 1.15 -5.60 10.22
CA MET A 1 0.56 -6.02 8.92
C MET A 1 1.63 -6.66 8.04
N ALA A 2 1.21 -7.51 7.09
CA ALA A 2 2.09 -8.41 6.32
C ALA A 2 3.26 -7.69 5.61
N TYR A 3 3.00 -6.58 4.89
CA TYR A 3 4.03 -5.87 4.13
C TYR A 3 5.20 -5.36 4.99
N PHE A 4 4.93 -4.96 6.23
CA PHE A 4 5.96 -4.49 7.16
C PHE A 4 6.88 -5.63 7.60
N PHE A 5 6.30 -6.75 8.06
CA PHE A 5 7.08 -7.91 8.49
C PHE A 5 7.80 -8.57 7.31
N PHE A 6 7.16 -8.63 6.14
CA PHE A 6 7.81 -9.12 4.92
C PHE A 6 9.01 -8.27 4.55
N THR A 7 8.90 -6.94 4.57
CA THR A 7 10.03 -6.06 4.27
C THR A 7 11.21 -6.31 5.21
N ARG A 8 10.94 -6.35 6.52
CA ARG A 8 11.94 -6.66 7.55
C ARG A 8 12.63 -8.01 7.28
N ASP A 9 11.83 -9.04 7.03
CA ASP A 9 12.33 -10.42 6.93
C ASP A 9 13.05 -10.67 5.61
N ILE A 10 12.57 -10.09 4.49
CA ILE A 10 13.26 -10.11 3.19
C ILE A 10 14.64 -9.46 3.31
N LEU A 11 14.73 -8.26 3.90
CA LEU A 11 16.01 -7.56 4.08
C LEU A 11 16.97 -8.32 4.99
N ALA A 12 16.45 -9.05 5.97
CA ALA A 12 17.23 -9.89 6.88
C ALA A 12 17.55 -11.29 6.30
N GLY A 13 17.13 -11.59 5.06
CA GLY A 13 17.28 -12.92 4.47
C GLY A 13 16.50 -14.03 5.19
N ARG A 14 15.51 -13.68 6.01
CA ARG A 14 14.68 -14.63 6.76
C ARG A 14 13.47 -15.06 5.94
N PRO A 15 12.99 -16.31 6.11
CA PRO A 15 11.80 -16.78 5.42
C PRO A 15 10.55 -15.98 5.77
N ILE A 16 9.76 -15.62 4.77
CA ILE A 16 8.40 -15.09 4.94
C ILE A 16 7.38 -16.20 4.78
N THR A 17 6.27 -16.13 5.52
CA THR A 17 5.16 -17.09 5.37
C THR A 17 4.07 -16.47 4.50
N VAL A 18 3.73 -17.12 3.39
CA VAL A 18 2.62 -16.74 2.51
C VAL A 18 1.56 -17.82 2.60
N TYR A 19 0.34 -17.42 2.97
CA TYR A 19 -0.77 -18.35 3.10
C TYR A 19 -1.56 -18.44 1.80
N GLU A 20 -2.02 -19.64 1.47
CA GLU A 20 -2.89 -19.91 0.33
C GLU A 20 -4.21 -20.52 0.80
N SER A 21 -5.31 -20.08 0.19
CA SER A 21 -6.64 -20.63 0.50
C SER A 21 -6.91 -21.88 -0.32
N SER A 22 -7.65 -22.81 0.27
CA SER A 22 -8.24 -23.94 -0.46
C SER A 22 -9.55 -23.46 -1.08
N GLY A 23 -9.58 -23.24 -2.40
CA GLY A 23 -10.84 -23.10 -3.12
C GLY A 23 -11.58 -24.44 -3.12
N GLY A 24 -12.92 -24.43 -3.19
CA GLY A 24 -13.74 -25.65 -3.34
C GLY A 24 -13.58 -26.29 -4.72
N GLY A 25 -12.38 -26.76 -5.04
CA GLY A 25 -11.96 -27.33 -6.32
C GLY A 25 -10.44 -27.54 -6.37
N THR A 26 -9.92 -28.05 -7.49
CA THR A 26 -8.51 -28.43 -7.72
C THR A 26 -7.54 -27.24 -7.88
N HIS A 27 -7.99 -26.00 -7.68
CA HIS A 27 -7.17 -24.80 -7.85
C HIS A 27 -6.92 -24.09 -6.51
N GLN A 28 -5.64 -23.94 -6.19
CA GLN A 28 -5.16 -23.24 -5.00
C GLN A 28 -5.24 -21.73 -5.24
N THR A 29 -6.00 -21.00 -4.42
CA THR A 29 -6.23 -19.56 -4.64
C THR A 29 -5.39 -18.75 -3.65
N THR A 30 -4.61 -17.80 -4.16
CA THR A 30 -3.87 -16.86 -3.30
C THR A 30 -4.84 -15.96 -2.52
N ILE A 31 -4.53 -15.73 -1.24
CA ILE A 31 -5.24 -14.78 -0.40
C ILE A 31 -5.12 -13.37 -0.99
N SER A 32 -6.25 -12.67 -1.13
CA SER A 32 -6.28 -11.31 -1.67
C SER A 32 -6.81 -10.31 -0.64
N ARG A 33 -6.25 -9.10 -0.65
CA ARG A 33 -6.57 -8.04 0.32
C ARG A 33 -6.85 -6.72 -0.37
N ASP A 34 -7.80 -5.97 0.18
CA ASP A 34 -8.11 -4.60 -0.24
C ASP A 34 -7.13 -3.64 0.45
N PHE A 35 -5.92 -3.56 -0.10
CA PHE A 35 -4.89 -2.70 0.45
C PHE A 35 -5.24 -1.23 0.23
N THR A 36 -5.32 -0.49 1.33
CA THR A 36 -5.64 0.94 1.31
C THR A 36 -4.49 1.74 1.89
N TYR A 37 -4.05 2.76 1.17
CA TYR A 37 -2.96 3.62 1.62
C TYR A 37 -3.43 4.55 2.74
N ILE A 38 -2.53 4.84 3.68
CA ILE A 38 -2.86 5.60 4.89
C ILE A 38 -3.41 7.00 4.58
N ASP A 39 -2.86 7.70 3.59
CA ASP A 39 -3.36 9.03 3.21
C ASP A 39 -4.82 9.00 2.77
N ASP A 40 -5.23 7.93 2.09
CA ASP A 40 -6.63 7.79 1.67
C ASP A 40 -7.52 7.52 2.90
N ILE A 41 -7.13 6.62 3.81
CA ILE A 41 -7.85 6.40 5.08
C ILE A 41 -8.02 7.70 5.87
N VAL A 42 -6.95 8.51 5.98
CA VAL A 42 -6.98 9.80 6.69
C VAL A 42 -8.00 10.74 6.07
N LYS A 43 -8.09 10.83 4.73
CA LYS A 43 -9.15 11.62 4.06
C LYS A 43 -10.55 11.14 4.42
N GLY A 44 -10.75 9.82 4.52
CA GLY A 44 -12.03 9.25 4.96
C GLY A 44 -12.38 9.61 6.42
N CYS A 45 -11.39 9.57 7.32
CA CYS A 45 -11.57 10.02 8.71
C CYS A 45 -11.91 11.52 8.80
N ILE A 46 -11.22 12.36 8.03
CA ILE A 46 -11.52 13.81 7.97
C ILE A 46 -12.93 14.03 7.43
N GLY A 47 -13.32 13.37 6.34
CA GLY A 47 -14.69 13.46 5.81
C GLY A 47 -15.76 13.03 6.82
N ALA A 48 -15.48 12.04 7.66
CA ALA A 48 -16.38 11.64 8.75
C ALA A 48 -16.54 12.73 9.83
N LEU A 49 -15.47 13.47 10.13
CA LEU A 49 -15.50 14.62 11.05
C LEU A 49 -16.25 15.80 10.43
N ASP A 50 -15.94 16.16 9.18
CA ASP A 50 -16.52 17.31 8.48
C ASP A 50 -18.04 17.15 8.26
N THR A 51 -18.51 15.91 8.20
CA THR A 51 -19.92 15.58 7.98
C THR A 51 -20.61 15.12 9.27
N ALA A 52 -19.97 15.27 10.42
CA ALA A 52 -20.54 14.87 11.70
C ALA A 52 -21.83 15.66 12.00
N GLY A 53 -22.85 14.95 12.49
CA GLY A 53 -24.07 15.59 12.95
C GLY A 53 -23.83 16.46 14.19
N ARG A 54 -24.79 17.34 14.50
CA ARG A 54 -24.72 18.16 15.72
C ARG A 54 -24.65 17.29 16.97
N SER A 55 -23.88 17.75 17.95
CA SER A 55 -23.86 17.18 19.29
C SER A 55 -25.27 17.17 19.89
N THR A 56 -25.61 16.11 20.62
CA THR A 56 -26.88 16.01 21.35
C THR A 56 -26.87 16.79 22.67
N GLY A 57 -25.92 17.68 22.87
CA GLY A 57 -25.83 18.55 24.04
C GLY A 57 -24.67 19.54 23.94
N SER A 58 -24.38 20.25 25.02
CA SER A 58 -23.40 21.35 25.10
C SER A 58 -22.58 21.30 26.39
N GLY A 59 -21.42 21.97 26.41
CA GLY A 59 -20.57 22.04 27.61
C GLY A 59 -20.09 20.68 28.14
N GLY A 60 -19.88 19.71 27.26
CA GLY A 60 -19.48 18.35 27.62
C GLY A 60 -20.61 17.45 28.15
N LYS A 61 -21.86 17.95 28.25
CA LYS A 61 -23.02 17.16 28.72
C LYS A 61 -23.91 16.74 27.54
N LYS A 62 -24.16 15.43 27.40
CA LYS A 62 -25.10 14.87 26.41
C LYS A 62 -26.55 14.97 26.92
N ARG A 63 -27.51 15.29 26.05
CA ARG A 63 -28.95 15.30 26.37
C ARG A 63 -29.71 14.13 25.74
N GLY A 64 -29.01 13.22 25.06
CA GLY A 64 -29.58 12.02 24.42
C GLY A 64 -28.51 11.23 23.65
N PRO A 65 -28.89 10.09 23.02
CA PRO A 65 -27.99 9.26 22.24
C PRO A 65 -27.39 10.04 21.06
N ALA A 66 -26.06 9.97 20.89
CA ALA A 66 -25.40 10.62 19.77
C ALA A 66 -25.69 9.86 18.45
N PRO A 67 -25.87 10.57 17.32
CA PRO A 67 -26.00 9.91 16.04
C PRO A 67 -24.70 9.15 15.73
N PHE A 68 -24.83 7.94 15.20
CA PHE A 68 -23.71 7.15 14.70
C PHE A 68 -24.03 6.62 13.31
N ARG A 69 -22.99 6.47 12.48
CA ARG A 69 -23.06 5.93 11.13
C ARG A 69 -21.84 5.04 10.92
N THR A 70 -22.01 3.99 10.13
CA THR A 70 -20.95 3.01 9.86
C THR A 70 -20.49 3.16 8.41
N TYR A 71 -19.19 3.30 8.20
CA TYR A 71 -18.59 3.45 6.88
C TYR A 71 -17.48 2.41 6.68
N ASN A 72 -17.46 1.79 5.50
CA ASN A 72 -16.28 1.06 5.05
C ASN A 72 -15.35 2.03 4.34
N LEU A 73 -14.09 2.07 4.76
CA LEU A 73 -13.01 2.72 4.02
C LEU A 73 -12.11 1.63 3.45
N GLY A 74 -11.95 1.63 2.12
CA GLY A 74 -11.10 0.70 1.39
C GLY A 74 -10.67 1.29 0.06
N ASN A 75 -9.88 0.56 -0.72
CA ASN A 75 -9.43 0.98 -2.05
C ASN A 75 -10.26 0.34 -3.18
N THR A 76 -11.13 -0.63 -2.85
CA THR A 76 -12.03 -1.34 -3.77
C THR A 76 -11.35 -2.18 -4.85
N SER A 77 -10.03 -2.34 -4.74
CA SER A 77 -9.21 -3.10 -5.70
C SER A 77 -8.40 -4.15 -4.96
N PRO A 78 -8.97 -5.32 -4.66
CA PRO A 78 -8.26 -6.37 -3.94
C PRO A 78 -7.09 -6.93 -4.76
N VAL A 79 -5.97 -7.16 -4.09
CA VAL A 79 -4.74 -7.63 -4.72
C VAL A 79 -4.22 -8.88 -4.01
N PRO A 80 -3.72 -9.89 -4.76
CA PRO A 80 -3.08 -11.07 -4.18
C PRO A 80 -1.88 -10.71 -3.29
N VAL A 81 -1.73 -11.41 -2.17
CA VAL A 81 -0.56 -11.25 -1.28
C VAL A 81 0.74 -11.62 -1.99
N THR A 82 0.71 -12.55 -2.95
CA THR A 82 1.88 -12.89 -3.79
C THR A 82 2.35 -11.70 -4.62
N GLN A 83 1.42 -10.93 -5.21
CA GLN A 83 1.74 -9.72 -5.96
C GLN A 83 2.34 -8.62 -5.04
N LEU A 84 1.85 -8.50 -3.80
CA LEU A 84 2.49 -7.64 -2.79
C LEU A 84 3.95 -8.04 -2.57
N VAL A 85 4.24 -9.35 -2.40
CA VAL A 85 5.60 -9.85 -2.20
C VAL A 85 6.47 -9.57 -3.43
N ASP A 86 5.96 -9.79 -4.64
CA ASP A 86 6.69 -9.53 -5.89
C ASP A 86 7.08 -8.05 -6.03
N LEU A 87 6.18 -7.14 -5.65
CA LEU A 87 6.45 -5.70 -5.64
C LEU A 87 7.53 -5.34 -4.61
N LEU A 88 7.48 -5.94 -3.41
CA LEU A 88 8.50 -5.74 -2.39
C LEU A 88 9.88 -6.23 -2.86
N GLU A 89 9.98 -7.43 -3.45
CA GLU A 89 11.25 -7.94 -3.99
C GLU A 89 11.86 -6.99 -5.02
N LYS A 90 11.03 -6.48 -5.94
CA LYS A 90 11.46 -5.52 -6.97
C LYS A 90 11.97 -4.21 -6.37
N MET A 91 11.27 -3.67 -5.36
CA MET A 91 11.62 -2.40 -4.72
C MET A 91 12.84 -2.53 -3.79
N LEU A 92 12.97 -3.65 -3.09
CA LEU A 92 14.07 -3.93 -2.17
C LEU A 92 15.32 -4.46 -2.89
N LYS A 93 15.15 -4.97 -4.12
CA LYS A 93 16.20 -5.65 -4.91
C LYS A 93 16.77 -6.89 -4.21
N VAL A 94 15.94 -7.55 -3.41
CA VAL A 94 16.28 -8.78 -2.67
C VAL A 94 15.17 -9.80 -2.90
N LYS A 95 15.55 -11.04 -3.20
CA LYS A 95 14.60 -12.15 -3.37
C LYS A 95 14.12 -12.67 -2.02
N ALA A 96 12.82 -12.85 -1.88
CA ALA A 96 12.23 -13.37 -0.66
C ALA A 96 12.39 -14.89 -0.59
N VAL A 97 12.78 -15.41 0.57
CA VAL A 97 12.67 -16.84 0.86
C VAL A 97 11.21 -17.12 1.25
N ARG A 98 10.41 -17.62 0.31
CA ARG A 98 8.97 -17.83 0.53
C ARG A 98 8.69 -19.21 1.11
N ARG A 99 8.01 -19.25 2.25
CA ARG A 99 7.40 -20.46 2.82
C ARG A 99 5.89 -20.40 2.57
N VAL A 100 5.42 -21.15 1.59
CA VAL A 100 3.99 -21.24 1.26
C VAL A 100 3.33 -22.24 2.19
N VAL A 101 2.24 -21.84 2.85
CA VAL A 101 1.52 -22.65 3.83
C VAL A 101 0.03 -22.64 3.51
N LYS A 102 -0.61 -23.81 3.59
CA LYS A 102 -2.06 -23.91 3.45
C LYS A 102 -2.75 -23.18 4.60
N MET A 103 -3.71 -22.32 4.28
CA MET A 103 -4.45 -21.58 5.30
C MET A 103 -5.23 -22.55 6.20
N PRO A 104 -5.12 -22.42 7.54
CA PRO A 104 -5.93 -23.20 8.47
C PRO A 104 -7.43 -22.98 8.22
N ARG A 105 -8.26 -23.97 8.54
CA ARG A 105 -9.72 -23.89 8.34
C ARG A 105 -10.37 -22.77 9.16
N ASN A 106 -9.80 -22.44 10.32
CA ASN A 106 -10.16 -21.31 11.17
C ASN A 106 -9.22 -20.11 10.96
N GLY A 107 -8.55 -20.04 9.81
CA GLY A 107 -7.65 -18.96 9.44
C GLY A 107 -8.38 -17.69 9.01
N ASP A 108 -7.60 -16.74 8.49
CA ASP A 108 -8.09 -15.45 7.99
C ASP A 108 -9.03 -15.64 6.77
N VAL A 109 -9.75 -14.59 6.39
CA VAL A 109 -10.64 -14.64 5.21
C VAL A 109 -9.82 -14.72 3.92
N PRO A 110 -10.26 -15.50 2.91
CA PRO A 110 -9.53 -15.60 1.63
C PRO A 110 -9.47 -14.28 0.85
N TYR A 111 -10.51 -13.44 1.00
CA TYR A 111 -10.73 -12.25 0.18
C TYR A 111 -11.40 -11.16 1.01
N THR A 112 -10.92 -9.93 0.89
CA THR A 112 -11.55 -8.74 1.47
C THR A 112 -11.82 -7.73 0.37
N HIS A 113 -12.99 -7.10 0.37
CA HIS A 113 -13.35 -6.05 -0.59
C HIS A 113 -14.34 -5.09 0.06
N ALA A 114 -13.94 -3.83 0.20
CA ALA A 114 -14.79 -2.85 0.85
C ALA A 114 -15.84 -2.31 -0.13
N ASN A 115 -17.12 -2.40 0.24
CA ASN A 115 -18.14 -1.59 -0.42
C ASN A 115 -18.10 -0.16 0.17
N ILE A 116 -17.57 0.78 -0.60
CA ILE A 116 -17.36 2.18 -0.16
C ILE A 116 -18.47 3.14 -0.63
N SER A 117 -19.57 2.64 -1.21
CA SER A 117 -20.60 3.48 -1.83
C SER A 117 -21.17 4.54 -0.87
N LEU A 118 -21.35 4.16 0.39
CA LEU A 118 -21.83 5.04 1.45
C LEU A 118 -20.80 6.13 1.80
N ALA A 119 -19.52 5.76 1.92
CA ALA A 119 -18.43 6.70 2.20
C ALA A 119 -18.19 7.67 1.03
N GLN A 120 -18.27 7.19 -0.21
CA GLN A 120 -18.20 8.03 -1.40
C GLN A 120 -19.30 9.09 -1.43
N ARG A 121 -20.53 8.67 -1.17
CA ARG A 121 -21.70 9.56 -1.22
C ARG A 121 -21.70 10.58 -0.08
N GLU A 122 -21.43 10.15 1.14
CA GLU A 122 -21.63 11.00 2.32
C GLU A 122 -20.36 11.69 2.79
N LEU A 123 -19.18 11.10 2.59
CA LEU A 123 -17.90 11.65 3.06
C LEU A 123 -17.05 12.25 1.92
N GLY A 124 -17.49 12.11 0.66
CA GLY A 124 -16.67 12.44 -0.50
C GLY A 124 -15.43 11.54 -0.64
N TYR A 125 -15.41 10.38 0.01
CA TYR A 125 -14.25 9.49 0.08
C TYR A 125 -13.92 8.90 -1.29
N ARG A 126 -12.78 9.27 -1.86
CA ARG A 126 -12.28 8.79 -3.17
C ARG A 126 -10.83 8.31 -3.02
N PRO A 127 -10.59 7.03 -2.70
CA PRO A 127 -9.25 6.47 -2.64
C PRO A 127 -8.62 6.55 -4.04
N SER A 128 -7.33 6.86 -4.10
CA SER A 128 -6.64 7.13 -5.37
C SER A 128 -5.24 6.51 -5.45
N THR A 129 -4.75 5.95 -4.34
CA THR A 129 -3.43 5.36 -4.28
C THR A 129 -3.50 3.87 -4.62
N ASP A 130 -2.92 3.48 -5.76
CA ASP A 130 -2.74 2.07 -6.08
C ASP A 130 -1.68 1.39 -5.18
N LEU A 131 -1.66 0.05 -5.18
CA LEU A 131 -0.75 -0.73 -4.34
C LEU A 131 0.73 -0.39 -4.61
N GLN A 132 1.11 -0.27 -5.88
CA GLN A 132 2.51 -0.05 -6.26
C GLN A 132 3.02 1.32 -5.77
N THR A 133 2.21 2.35 -5.91
CA THR A 133 2.49 3.72 -5.46
C THR A 133 2.58 3.77 -3.94
N GLY A 134 1.61 3.16 -3.25
CA GLY A 134 1.61 3.06 -1.79
C GLY A 134 2.84 2.32 -1.26
N LEU A 135 3.18 1.18 -1.86
CA LEU A 135 4.37 0.39 -1.48
C LEU A 135 5.67 1.12 -1.76
N LYS A 136 5.79 1.84 -2.88
CA LYS A 136 6.99 2.62 -3.19
C LYS A 136 7.24 3.69 -2.13
N LYS A 137 6.18 4.41 -1.72
CA LYS A 137 6.26 5.39 -0.63
C LYS A 137 6.64 4.72 0.69
N PHE A 138 6.01 3.59 1.00
CA PHE A 138 6.28 2.81 2.21
C PHE A 138 7.73 2.31 2.27
N VAL A 139 8.24 1.65 1.22
CA VAL A 139 9.60 1.10 1.18
C VAL A 139 10.63 2.21 1.35
N ARG A 140 10.42 3.37 0.70
CA ARG A 140 11.28 4.55 0.89
C ARG A 140 11.33 4.95 2.37
N TRP A 141 10.16 5.17 2.97
CA TRP A 141 10.06 5.54 4.39
C TRP A 141 10.70 4.48 5.30
N TYR A 142 10.45 3.19 5.03
CA TYR A 142 10.96 2.08 5.82
C TYR A 142 12.49 2.07 5.81
N LEU A 143 13.11 2.18 4.63
CA LEU A 143 14.57 2.20 4.52
C LEU A 143 15.16 3.44 5.16
N GLU A 144 14.55 4.62 4.99
CA GLU A 144 15.04 5.85 5.63
C GLU A 144 14.98 5.77 7.17
N TYR A 145 13.96 5.13 7.72
CA TYR A 145 13.76 5.06 9.17
C TYR A 145 14.49 3.88 9.84
N TYR A 146 14.44 2.68 9.25
CA TYR A 146 14.97 1.45 9.85
C TYR A 146 16.33 1.00 9.29
N ASN A 147 16.71 1.47 8.10
CA ASN A 147 17.93 1.03 7.41
C ASN A 147 18.64 2.20 6.70
N PRO A 148 19.04 3.26 7.42
CA PRO A 148 19.55 4.50 6.83
C PRO A 148 20.73 4.26 5.88
N GLU A 149 21.62 3.31 6.20
CA GLU A 149 22.74 2.90 5.35
C GLU A 149 22.31 2.38 3.97
N LEU A 150 21.22 1.61 3.92
CA LEU A 150 20.65 1.12 2.65
C LEU A 150 19.95 2.23 1.89
N ALA A 151 19.31 3.18 2.58
CA ALA A 151 18.67 4.33 1.96
C ALA A 151 19.70 5.23 1.23
N VAL A 152 20.88 5.43 1.83
CA VAL A 152 21.98 6.20 1.20
C VAL A 152 22.47 5.52 -0.08
N LYS A 153 22.70 4.20 -0.04
CA LYS A 153 23.14 3.43 -1.22
C LYS A 153 22.13 3.50 -2.37
N GLN A 154 20.83 3.46 -2.08
CA GLN A 154 19.80 3.59 -3.12
C GLN A 154 19.76 4.99 -3.76
N LYS A 155 20.00 6.06 -2.97
CA LYS A 155 20.04 7.44 -3.49
C LYS A 155 21.23 7.66 -4.43
N GLN A 156 22.40 7.06 -4.14
CA GLN A 156 23.59 7.19 -4.97
C GLN A 156 23.45 6.50 -6.34
N HIS A 157 22.84 5.31 -6.41
CA HIS A 157 22.60 4.63 -7.70
C HIS A 157 21.44 5.23 -8.53
N GLY A 158 20.53 6.00 -7.92
CA GLY A 158 19.46 6.68 -8.66
C GLY A 158 19.92 7.94 -9.42
N SER A 159 21.06 8.52 -9.03
CA SER A 159 21.55 9.80 -9.59
C SER A 159 22.44 9.64 -10.83
N SER A 160 22.91 8.42 -11.12
CA SER A 160 23.84 8.16 -12.24
C SER A 160 23.19 8.00 -13.62
N ASN A 161 21.85 7.98 -13.72
CA ASN A 161 21.13 7.77 -15.00
C ASN A 161 20.62 9.06 -15.67
N GLY A 162 21.08 10.25 -15.24
CA GLY A 162 20.55 11.55 -15.68
C GLY A 162 21.43 12.39 -16.62
N LYS A 163 22.59 11.91 -17.09
CA LYS A 163 23.46 12.68 -18.00
C LYS A 163 23.86 11.88 -19.22
N GLY A 164 23.06 11.96 -20.28
CA GLY A 164 23.35 11.38 -21.60
C GLY A 164 22.93 12.31 -22.75
N SER A 165 23.94 12.87 -23.43
CA SER A 165 23.95 13.46 -24.78
C SER A 165 22.98 14.61 -25.15
N ARG A 166 23.50 15.86 -25.12
CA ARG A 166 23.26 16.83 -26.20
C ARG A 166 24.57 17.02 -26.96
N GLY A 167 24.68 16.35 -28.10
CA GLY A 167 25.78 16.54 -29.04
C GLY A 167 25.74 17.94 -29.65
N ARG A 168 26.86 18.66 -29.57
CA ARG A 168 27.13 19.86 -30.35
C ARG A 168 27.49 19.43 -31.78
N ASN A 169 26.63 19.70 -32.75
CA ASN A 169 27.02 19.72 -34.16
C ASN A 169 27.48 21.15 -34.50
N GLY A 170 28.79 21.31 -34.65
CA GLY A 170 29.38 22.46 -35.35
C GLY A 170 29.62 22.07 -36.79
N SER A 171 28.91 22.70 -37.71
CA SER A 171 29.18 22.67 -39.15
C SER A 171 29.87 23.97 -39.56
N THR A 172 31.18 23.93 -39.71
CA THR A 172 31.94 24.93 -40.47
C THR A 172 31.82 24.59 -41.95
N SER A 173 31.16 25.44 -42.73
CA SER A 173 31.21 25.41 -44.20
C SER A 173 32.30 26.37 -44.68
N SER A 174 33.25 25.82 -45.42
CA SER A 174 34.26 26.54 -46.20
C SER A 174 34.34 25.86 -47.55
N ALA A 175 33.92 26.54 -48.62
CA ALA A 175 34.64 26.65 -49.89
C ALA A 175 33.75 27.25 -50.98
N ARG A 176 34.25 28.36 -51.55
CA ARG A 176 34.00 28.96 -52.88
C ARG A 176 32.69 29.68 -53.12
#